data_AF-A0A3P8PRP9-F1
#
_entry.id   AF-A0A3P8PRP9-F1
#
_cell.length_a   1.000
_cell.length_b   1.000
_cell.length_c   1.000
_cell.angle_alpha   90.00
_cell.angle_beta   90.00
_cell.angle_gamma   90.00
#
_symmetry.space_group_name_H-M   'P 1'
#
loop_
_entity.id
_entity.type
_entity.pdbx_description
1 polymer ?
#
loop_
_entity_poly.entity_id
_entity_poly.type
_entity_poly.pdbx_seq_one_letter_code
_entity_poly.pdbx_strand_id
1 'polypeptide(L)'
;MTVKILSITLLLLSVCVCCHSSEDTRVRGPGRIRPCCVGVDKDNMTAEVVGETYREQAARGHCVKAIIFNTKKGQLCADPKAQWVKDLTAKMRKE
;
A
#
# COMPACT_ATOMS: atom_id res chain seq x y z
N MET A 1 -33.95 27.86 24.77
CA MET A 1 -33.65 27.29 23.43
C MET A 1 -32.24 26.69 23.31
N THR A 2 -31.39 26.78 24.33
CA THR A 2 -29.96 26.43 24.31
C THR A 2 -29.65 24.93 24.23
N VAL A 3 -30.37 24.08 24.98
CA VAL A 3 -30.14 22.61 25.00
C VAL A 3 -30.32 21.92 23.65
N LYS A 4 -31.24 22.38 22.80
CA LYS A 4 -31.44 21.81 21.45
C LYS A 4 -30.25 22.10 20.54
N ILE A 5 -29.67 23.30 20.64
CA ILE A 5 -28.49 23.70 19.86
C ILE A 5 -27.27 22.87 20.31
N LEU A 6 -27.05 22.74 21.62
CA LEU A 6 -25.99 21.91 22.20
C LEU A 6 -26.10 20.43 21.80
N SER A 7 -27.32 19.89 21.72
CA SER A 7 -27.54 18.51 21.28
C SER A 7 -27.21 18.30 19.79
N ILE A 8 -27.51 19.28 18.93
CA ILE A 8 -27.23 19.20 17.50
C ILE A 8 -25.72 19.32 17.24
N THR A 9 -25.01 20.23 17.94
CA THR A 9 -23.55 20.36 17.82
C THR A 9 -22.82 19.10 18.30
N LEU A 10 -23.31 18.46 19.37
CA LEU A 10 -22.74 17.21 19.87
C LEU A 10 -22.91 16.03 18.88
N LEU A 11 -24.08 15.92 18.23
CA LEU A 11 -24.34 14.92 17.19
C LEU A 11 -23.43 15.11 15.97
N LEU A 12 -23.22 16.35 15.53
CA LEU A 12 -22.33 16.66 14.40
C LEU A 12 -20.86 16.30 14.71
N LEU A 13 -20.38 16.60 15.93
CA LEU A 13 -19.05 16.21 16.38
C LEU A 13 -18.84 14.69 16.41
N SER A 14 -19.87 13.92 16.80
CA SER A 14 -19.82 12.45 16.84
C SER A 14 -19.61 11.80 15.48
N VAL A 15 -20.10 12.40 14.39
CA VAL A 15 -19.97 11.85 13.03
C VAL A 15 -18.57 12.08 12.47
N CYS A 16 -17.94 13.22 12.76
CA CYS A 16 -16.61 13.56 12.26
C CYS A 16 -15.50 12.60 12.75
N VAL A 17 -15.62 12.06 13.97
CA VAL A 17 -14.62 11.13 14.55
C VAL A 17 -14.56 9.81 13.77
N CYS A 18 -15.67 9.39 13.14
CA CYS A 18 -15.73 8.16 12.35
C CYS A 18 -15.09 8.30 10.95
N CYS A 19 -14.80 9.53 10.51
CA CYS A 19 -14.27 9.83 9.17
C CYS A 19 -12.74 9.94 9.12
N HIS A 20 -12.04 9.59 10.19
CA HIS A 20 -10.60 9.34 10.16
C HIS A 20 -10.32 8.07 9.36
N SER A 21 -10.34 8.24 8.03
CA SER A 21 -9.87 7.27 7.05
C SER A 21 -8.50 6.77 7.47
N SER A 22 -8.26 5.46 7.37
CA SER A 22 -7.01 4.82 7.77
C SER A 22 -5.81 5.48 7.09
N GLU A 23 -5.15 6.41 7.79
CA GLU A 23 -3.88 6.96 7.34
C GLU A 23 -2.83 5.85 7.42
N ASP A 24 -2.52 5.29 6.23
CA ASP A 24 -1.29 4.57 5.93
C ASP A 24 -0.14 5.21 6.73
N THR A 25 0.32 4.47 7.74
CA THR A 25 1.00 5.03 8.92
C THR A 25 2.44 5.39 8.58
N ARG A 26 2.59 6.47 7.82
CA ARG A 26 3.86 7.08 7.41
C ARG A 26 4.48 7.88 8.55
N VAL A 27 4.64 7.23 9.72
CA VAL A 27 5.36 7.75 10.90
C VAL A 27 6.63 8.41 10.42
N ARG A 28 6.71 9.75 10.49
CA ARG A 28 7.75 10.54 9.80
C ARG A 28 9.01 10.79 10.65
N GLY A 29 9.28 9.93 11.64
CA GLY A 29 10.43 10.03 12.55
C GLY A 29 11.83 9.92 11.90
N PRO A 30 12.89 10.31 12.64
CA PRO A 30 14.28 10.27 12.17
C PRO A 30 14.84 8.83 12.15
N GLY A 31 15.80 8.55 11.26
CA GLY A 31 16.40 7.21 11.12
C GLY A 31 15.69 6.29 10.11
N ARG A 32 15.41 6.82 8.91
CA ARG A 32 14.54 6.16 7.93
C ARG A 32 15.16 4.96 7.21
N ILE A 33 14.91 3.77 7.75
CA ILE A 33 14.79 2.57 6.91
C ILE A 33 13.57 2.80 6.03
N ARG A 34 13.76 2.84 4.69
CA ARG A 34 12.63 2.86 3.76
C ARG A 34 11.88 1.52 3.91
N PRO A 35 10.55 1.51 4.06
CA PRO A 35 9.80 0.26 4.12
C PRO A 35 10.06 -0.55 2.85
N CYS A 36 10.20 -1.87 3.03
CA CYS A 36 10.59 -2.81 2.01
C CYS A 36 9.70 -4.06 2.09
N CYS A 37 9.60 -4.82 1.00
CA CYS A 37 8.93 -6.12 1.03
C CYS A 37 9.67 -7.06 2.00
N VAL A 38 8.98 -7.54 3.04
CA VAL A 38 9.45 -8.59 3.96
C VAL A 38 8.91 -9.99 3.60
N GLY A 39 7.96 -10.02 2.67
CA GLY A 39 7.39 -11.21 2.07
C GLY A 39 6.93 -10.90 0.66
N VAL A 40 6.37 -11.90 -0.01
CA VAL A 40 5.80 -11.80 -1.36
C VAL A 40 4.48 -12.56 -1.42
N ASP A 41 3.54 -12.06 -2.22
CA ASP A 41 2.28 -12.74 -2.48
C ASP A 41 2.50 -14.03 -3.28
N LYS A 42 1.77 -15.07 -2.89
CA LYS A 42 1.81 -16.41 -3.49
C LYS A 42 0.82 -16.56 -4.64
N ASP A 43 -0.28 -15.82 -4.57
CA ASP A 43 -1.37 -15.90 -5.53
C ASP A 43 -1.08 -15.07 -6.79
N ASN A 44 -1.77 -15.37 -7.88
CA ASN A 44 -1.65 -14.61 -9.12
C ASN A 44 -2.48 -13.32 -9.05
N MET A 45 -1.80 -12.20 -8.81
CA MET A 45 -2.41 -10.88 -8.62
C MET A 45 -2.35 -9.99 -9.88
N THR A 46 -2.16 -10.58 -11.06
CA THR A 46 -2.05 -9.84 -12.35
C THR A 46 -3.21 -8.86 -12.58
N ALA A 47 -4.44 -9.22 -12.18
CA ALA A 47 -5.63 -8.39 -12.36
C ALA A 47 -5.68 -7.15 -11.44
N GLU A 48 -4.87 -7.08 -10.37
CA GLU A 48 -4.79 -5.92 -9.49
C GLU A 48 -3.68 -4.92 -9.90
N VAL A 49 -2.74 -5.34 -10.76
CA VAL A 49 -1.63 -4.51 -11.24
C VAL A 49 -2.14 -3.40 -12.17
N VAL A 50 -1.62 -2.19 -11.98
CA VAL A 50 -1.93 -1.01 -12.81
C VAL A 50 -0.67 -0.29 -13.25
N GLY A 51 -0.76 0.37 -14.41
CA GLY A 51 0.36 1.06 -15.05
C GLY A 51 1.25 0.11 -15.86
N GLU A 52 2.32 0.67 -16.42
CA GLU A 52 3.23 -0.02 -17.35
C GLU A 52 4.61 -0.30 -16.72
N THR A 53 4.79 0.02 -15.43
CA THR A 53 6.09 0.03 -14.77
C THR A 53 6.17 -0.85 -13.53
N TYR A 54 7.37 -1.38 -13.26
CA TYR A 54 7.69 -2.15 -12.05
C TYR A 54 9.04 -1.76 -11.47
N ARG A 55 9.21 -2.00 -10.17
CA ARG A 55 10.49 -1.85 -9.46
C ARG A 55 11.04 -3.21 -9.03
N GLU A 56 12.36 -3.32 -8.96
CA GLU A 56 13.03 -4.46 -8.33
C GLU A 56 13.52 -4.10 -6.93
N GLN A 57 13.29 -5.00 -5.98
CA GLN A 57 13.89 -4.94 -4.65
C GLN A 57 14.93 -6.06 -4.50
N ALA A 58 16.17 -5.69 -4.19
CA ALA A 58 17.19 -6.64 -3.76
C ALA A 58 16.97 -7.06 -2.30
N ALA A 59 17.28 -8.31 -1.96
CA ALA A 59 17.23 -8.78 -0.57
C ALA A 59 18.30 -8.07 0.27
N ARG A 60 17.95 -7.60 1.47
CA ARG A 60 18.86 -6.91 2.40
C ARG A 60 18.30 -6.94 3.82
N GLY A 61 18.98 -7.61 4.75
CA GLY A 61 18.52 -7.72 6.14
C GLY A 61 17.16 -8.42 6.21
N HIS A 62 16.14 -7.75 6.73
CA HIS A 62 14.76 -8.25 6.78
C HIS A 62 14.01 -8.11 5.44
N CYS A 63 14.56 -7.39 4.45
CA CYS A 63 13.95 -7.23 3.14
C CYS A 63 14.21 -8.45 2.26
N VAL A 64 13.18 -9.02 1.64
CA VAL A 64 13.29 -10.12 0.67
C VAL A 64 13.52 -9.61 -0.76
N LYS A 65 13.90 -10.50 -1.68
CA LYS A 65 13.94 -10.16 -3.11
C LYS A 65 12.52 -10.17 -3.68
N ALA A 66 12.07 -9.06 -4.25
CA ALA A 66 10.70 -8.90 -4.75
C ALA A 66 10.66 -8.08 -6.05
N ILE A 67 9.65 -8.34 -6.89
CA ILE A 67 9.16 -7.39 -7.88
C ILE A 67 8.06 -6.57 -7.22
N ILE A 68 8.12 -5.24 -7.38
CA ILE A 68 7.14 -4.33 -6.81
C ILE A 68 6.30 -3.75 -7.94
N PHE A 69 5.02 -4.10 -7.95
CA PHE A 69 4.02 -3.54 -8.84
C PHE A 69 3.21 -2.45 -8.15
N ASN A 70 2.65 -1.52 -8.92
CA ASN A 70 1.63 -0.60 -8.43
C ASN A 70 0.25 -1.26 -8.62
N THR A 71 -0.65 -1.10 -7.65
CA THR A 71 -2.06 -1.53 -7.70
C THR A 71 -2.97 -0.37 -7.30
N LYS A 72 -4.28 -0.50 -7.49
CA LYS A 72 -5.25 0.48 -6.97
C LYS A 72 -5.24 0.63 -5.44
N LYS A 73 -4.75 -0.38 -4.71
CA LYS A 73 -4.71 -0.43 -3.24
C LYS A 73 -3.35 0.00 -2.65
N GLY A 74 -2.31 0.14 -3.46
CA GLY A 74 -0.94 0.42 -3.01
C GLY A 74 0.11 -0.42 -3.75
N GLN A 75 1.26 -0.64 -3.12
CA GLN A 75 2.35 -1.44 -3.68
C GLN A 75 2.12 -2.94 -3.42
N LEU A 76 2.29 -3.76 -4.45
CA LEU A 76 2.21 -5.23 -4.39
C LEU A 76 3.62 -5.82 -4.45
N CYS A 77 3.95 -6.70 -3.51
CA CYS A 77 5.22 -7.41 -3.44
C CYS A 77 5.08 -8.81 -4.06
N ALA A 78 5.64 -9.05 -5.24
CA ALA A 78 5.49 -10.30 -5.98
C ALA A 78 6.79 -11.12 -6.07
N ASP A 79 6.69 -12.44 -6.08
CA ASP A 79 7.86 -13.34 -6.18
C ASP A 79 8.49 -13.28 -7.59
N PRO A 80 9.75 -12.83 -7.75
CA PRO A 80 10.45 -12.83 -9.05
C PRO A 80 10.60 -14.23 -9.69
N LYS A 81 10.37 -15.32 -8.94
CA LYS A 81 10.39 -16.69 -9.45
C LYS A 81 9.05 -17.14 -10.03
N ALA A 82 7.94 -16.55 -9.60
CA ALA A 82 6.60 -16.93 -10.05
C ALA A 82 6.42 -16.64 -11.55
N GLN A 83 5.74 -17.54 -12.28
CA GLN A 83 5.68 -17.45 -13.73
C GLN A 83 4.89 -16.22 -14.21
N TRP A 84 3.75 -15.93 -13.58
CA TRP A 84 2.93 -14.75 -13.89
C TRP A 84 3.70 -13.43 -13.75
N VAL A 85 4.63 -13.34 -12.80
CA VAL A 85 5.50 -12.17 -12.60
C VAL A 85 6.47 -12.00 -13.77
N LYS A 86 7.07 -13.08 -14.27
CA LYS A 86 7.93 -13.05 -15.46
C LYS A 86 7.15 -12.66 -16.72
N ASP A 87 5.98 -13.28 -16.91
CA ASP A 87 5.13 -13.03 -18.09
C ASP A 87 4.60 -11.60 -18.14
N LEU A 88 4.39 -10.98 -16.97
CA LEU A 88 3.95 -9.60 -16.80
C LEU A 88 5.12 -8.61 -16.94
N THR A 89 6.23 -8.82 -16.22
CA THR A 89 7.43 -7.96 -16.32
C THR A 89 8.04 -7.95 -17.72
N ALA A 90 7.92 -9.03 -18.50
CA ALA A 90 8.33 -9.07 -19.90
C ALA A 90 7.58 -8.07 -20.82
N LYS A 91 6.45 -7.52 -20.37
CA LYS A 91 5.60 -6.56 -21.09
C LYS A 91 5.64 -5.15 -20.49
N MET A 92 6.47 -4.93 -19.47
CA MET A 92 6.51 -3.71 -18.67
C MET A 92 7.92 -3.10 -18.64
N ARG A 93 8.01 -1.81 -18.36
CA ARG A 93 9.27 -1.08 -18.20
C ARG A 93 9.74 -1.10 -16.75
N LYS A 94 11.02 -1.40 -16.52
CA LYS A 94 11.64 -1.22 -15.21
C LYS A 94 11.83 0.27 -14.90
N GLU A 95 11.47 0.70 -13.69
CA GLU A 95 11.74 2.06 -13.17
C GLU A 95 13.20 2.24 -12.74
#